data_AF-A0A521P9H1-F1
#
_entry.id   AF-A0A521P9H1-F1
#
_cell.length_a   1.000
_cell.length_b   1.000
_cell.length_c   1.000
_cell.angle_alpha   90.00
_cell.angle_beta   90.00
_cell.angle_gamma   90.00
#
_symmetry.space_group_name_H-M   'P 1'
#
loop_
_entity.id
_entity.type
_entity.pdbx_description
1 polymer ?
#
loop_
_entity_poly.entity_id
_entity_poly.type
_entity_poly.pdbx_seq_one_letter_code
_entity_poly.pdbx_strand_id
1 'polypeptide(L)'
;MANLKFLAAAGAALTLALPSFAFSATAVAAAGASVAPAGQERQETEAERRERIERGEDRAPRRGRGRARDSQPSPEQVLEGARALAATMAVDCQVSDATLLGVDAERKSIYEVVCANNAGHVLIASEPPQQFNCLELAGSAAIQRERDPAADVGQQCTLPANQNGQEVIGGWAREAGVACTVDEARAVGRSTLGNLVYEVGCAGVDGYRMEKIDGQWNLQDCLQVVSVGGSCRFTTVAEQNSTLQAKLVGTDASDCAVQQVRVMGQNANGRFYEVKCAAEGVGYIARVKDDATQQVYACATAQTIGGGCTLTPAPAVAPAAAPAPTE
;
A
#
# COMPACT_ATOMS: atom_id res chain seq x y z
N MET A 1 -26.83 34.94 10.28
CA MET A 1 -27.06 34.71 11.72
C MET A 1 -27.69 33.34 11.88
N ALA A 2 -26.90 32.34 12.26
CA ALA A 2 -27.38 31.02 12.67
C ALA A 2 -26.35 30.43 13.65
N ASN A 3 -26.85 30.00 14.81
CA ASN A 3 -26.11 29.80 16.04
C ASN A 3 -25.30 28.49 16.07
N LEU A 4 -24.03 28.58 16.45
CA LEU A 4 -23.14 27.45 16.74
C LEU A 4 -23.24 27.12 18.24
N LYS A 5 -23.69 25.90 18.58
CA LYS A 5 -23.67 25.39 19.96
C LYS A 5 -22.36 24.65 20.23
N PHE A 6 -21.64 25.10 21.25
CA PHE A 6 -20.50 24.41 21.86
C PHE A 6 -20.99 23.25 22.73
N LEU A 7 -20.35 22.09 22.61
CA LEU A 7 -20.41 21.01 23.60
C LEU A 7 -18.99 20.65 24.04
N ALA A 8 -18.79 20.73 25.35
CA ALA A 8 -17.53 20.48 26.04
C ALA A 8 -17.27 18.96 26.17
N ALA A 9 -15.99 18.58 26.01
CA ALA A 9 -15.52 17.22 26.26
C ALA A 9 -15.07 17.08 27.72
N ALA A 10 -15.67 16.11 28.44
CA ALA A 10 -15.22 15.66 29.74
C ALA A 10 -14.29 14.45 29.55
N GLY A 11 -13.09 14.53 30.13
CA GLY A 11 -12.11 13.45 30.15
C GLY A 11 -12.48 12.36 31.14
N ALA A 12 -12.29 11.09 30.73
CA ALA A 12 -12.30 9.94 31.62
C ALA A 12 -11.03 9.13 31.36
N ALA A 13 -10.15 9.09 32.36
CA ALA A 13 -8.97 8.25 32.38
C ALA A 13 -9.39 6.82 32.73
N LEU A 14 -9.11 5.85 31.84
CA LEU A 14 -9.34 4.44 32.07
C LEU A 14 -8.00 3.74 32.32
N THR A 15 -7.72 3.41 33.58
CA THR A 15 -6.58 2.61 34.01
C THR A 15 -6.85 1.12 33.75
N LEU A 16 -6.06 0.48 32.88
CA LEU A 16 -6.10 -0.96 32.62
C LEU A 16 -5.21 -1.70 33.64
N ALA A 17 -5.80 -2.61 34.41
CA ALA A 17 -5.10 -3.58 35.24
C ALA A 17 -4.90 -4.89 34.46
N LEU A 18 -3.66 -5.38 34.41
CA LEU A 18 -3.30 -6.67 33.83
C LEU A 18 -3.30 -7.76 34.92
N PRO A 19 -3.95 -8.93 34.71
CA PRO A 19 -3.74 -10.08 35.56
C PRO A 19 -2.56 -10.94 35.06
N SER A 20 -1.64 -11.23 35.98
CA SER A 20 -0.55 -12.18 35.82
C SER A 20 -1.08 -13.62 35.88
N PHE A 21 -0.83 -14.43 34.85
CA PHE A 21 -1.07 -15.88 34.88
C PHE A 21 0.21 -16.62 35.30
N ALA A 22 0.14 -17.32 36.43
CA ALA A 22 1.16 -18.26 36.88
C ALA A 22 0.91 -19.64 36.26
N PHE A 23 1.92 -20.20 35.59
CA PHE A 23 1.93 -21.59 35.15
C PHE A 23 2.29 -22.51 36.33
N SER A 24 1.40 -23.45 36.66
CA SER A 24 1.72 -24.57 37.54
C SER A 24 1.99 -25.82 36.69
N ALA A 25 3.20 -26.36 36.81
CA ALA A 25 3.58 -27.64 36.23
C ALA A 25 3.11 -28.78 37.15
N THR A 26 2.26 -29.67 36.64
CA THR A 26 1.96 -30.96 37.27
C THR A 26 2.61 -32.08 36.48
N ALA A 27 3.60 -32.73 37.10
CA ALA A 27 4.14 -34.00 36.66
C ALA A 27 3.16 -35.13 36.98
N VAL A 28 2.89 -36.01 36.01
CA VAL A 28 2.21 -37.28 36.21
C VAL A 28 3.20 -38.40 35.96
N ALA A 29 3.50 -39.16 37.02
CA ALA A 29 4.13 -40.47 36.94
C ALA A 29 3.04 -41.53 37.17
N ALA A 30 3.00 -42.57 36.33
CA ALA A 30 2.48 -43.87 36.72
C ALA A 30 2.95 -44.95 35.73
N ALA A 31 3.44 -46.04 36.33
CA ALA A 31 3.94 -47.25 35.72
C ALA A 31 2.82 -48.18 35.26
N GLY A 32 3.16 -49.23 34.50
CA GLY A 32 2.33 -50.43 34.40
C GLY A 32 2.49 -51.20 33.10
N ALA A 33 3.30 -52.26 33.13
CA ALA A 33 3.50 -53.22 32.06
C ALA A 33 2.30 -54.19 31.90
N SER A 34 2.11 -54.75 30.70
CA SER A 34 1.48 -56.06 30.49
C SER A 34 1.87 -56.62 29.12
N VAL A 35 2.68 -57.69 29.16
CA VAL A 35 3.06 -58.53 28.02
C VAL A 35 1.98 -59.59 27.80
N ALA A 36 1.58 -59.80 26.55
CA ALA A 36 0.71 -60.91 26.13
C ALA A 36 1.34 -61.64 24.91
N PRO A 37 1.09 -62.95 24.74
CA PRO A 37 2.03 -63.87 24.10
C PRO A 37 1.92 -63.92 22.57
N ALA A 38 3.07 -64.22 21.96
CA ALA A 38 3.27 -64.43 20.54
C ALA A 38 2.45 -65.61 20.01
N GLY A 39 1.69 -65.37 18.93
CA GLY A 39 1.13 -66.42 18.08
C GLY A 39 2.25 -67.11 17.29
N GLN A 40 2.20 -68.43 17.21
CA GLN A 40 3.11 -69.25 16.42
C GLN A 40 2.91 -68.99 14.93
N GLU A 41 3.79 -68.18 14.33
CA GLU A 41 4.02 -68.19 12.89
C GLU A 41 4.80 -69.47 12.54
N ARG A 42 4.18 -70.35 11.73
CA ARG A 42 4.91 -71.39 11.02
C ARG A 42 5.91 -70.71 10.09
N GLN A 43 7.20 -70.84 10.37
CA GLN A 43 8.26 -70.44 9.45
C GLN A 43 8.22 -71.37 8.22
N GLU A 44 7.61 -70.87 7.14
CA GLU A 44 7.73 -71.44 5.80
C GLU A 44 9.21 -71.33 5.39
N THR A 45 9.81 -72.44 4.99
CA THR A 45 11.26 -72.47 4.75
C THR A 45 11.62 -71.75 3.45
N GLU A 46 12.82 -71.17 3.39
CA GLU A 46 13.34 -70.46 2.21
C GLU A 46 13.35 -71.34 0.94
N ALA A 47 13.40 -72.67 1.12
CA ALA A 47 13.27 -73.67 0.08
C ALA A 47 11.85 -73.73 -0.52
N GLU A 48 10.80 -73.70 0.29
CA GLU A 48 9.40 -73.68 -0.17
C GLU A 48 9.07 -72.37 -0.91
N ARG A 49 9.67 -71.26 -0.48
CA ARG A 49 9.52 -69.96 -1.13
C ARG A 49 10.15 -69.91 -2.52
N ARG A 50 11.30 -70.57 -2.71
CA ARG A 50 11.96 -70.68 -4.04
C ARG A 50 11.16 -71.55 -4.99
N GLU A 51 10.62 -72.67 -4.52
CA GLU A 51 9.87 -73.60 -5.35
C GLU A 51 8.52 -73.00 -5.86
N ARG A 52 7.93 -72.08 -5.09
CA ARG A 52 6.70 -71.35 -5.51
C ARG A 52 6.98 -70.26 -6.55
N ILE A 53 8.17 -69.65 -6.52
CA ILE A 53 8.60 -68.63 -7.50
C ILE A 53 8.90 -69.28 -8.86
N GLU A 54 9.47 -70.49 -8.87
CA GLU A 54 9.80 -71.21 -10.12
C GLU A 54 8.58 -71.80 -10.85
N ARG A 55 7.49 -72.11 -10.13
CA ARG A 55 6.25 -72.66 -10.73
C ARG A 55 5.34 -71.64 -11.40
N GLY A 56 5.61 -70.33 -11.31
CA GLY A 56 4.90 -69.32 -12.11
C GLY A 56 3.39 -69.19 -11.83
N GLU A 57 2.89 -69.68 -10.70
CA GLU A 57 1.45 -69.77 -10.37
C GLU A 57 0.85 -68.51 -9.71
N ASP A 58 1.61 -67.41 -9.59
CA ASP A 58 1.12 -66.11 -9.07
C ASP A 58 1.08 -65.01 -10.15
N ARG A 59 0.75 -65.37 -11.40
CA ARG A 59 0.31 -64.39 -12.41
C ARG A 59 -1.20 -64.19 -12.35
N ALA A 60 -1.69 -63.72 -11.20
CA ALA A 60 -2.93 -62.94 -11.20
C ALA A 60 -2.67 -61.67 -12.03
N PRO A 61 -3.53 -61.30 -12.99
CA PRO A 61 -3.37 -60.06 -13.71
C PRO A 61 -3.45 -58.94 -12.68
N ARG A 62 -2.32 -58.25 -12.46
CA ARG A 62 -2.28 -56.94 -11.84
C ARG A 62 -3.15 -56.04 -12.72
N ARG A 63 -4.46 -56.03 -12.45
CA ARG A 63 -5.34 -54.92 -12.78
C ARG A 63 -4.59 -53.71 -12.27
N GLY A 64 -4.11 -52.91 -13.21
CA GLY A 64 -3.53 -51.62 -12.92
C GLY A 64 -4.55 -50.86 -12.09
N ARG A 65 -4.39 -50.90 -10.77
CA ARG A 65 -4.59 -49.73 -9.94
C ARG A 65 -3.61 -48.72 -10.52
N GLY A 66 -4.03 -48.07 -11.60
CA GLY A 66 -3.69 -46.67 -11.77
C GLY A 66 -4.10 -46.05 -10.46
N ARG A 67 -3.12 -45.86 -9.57
CA ARG A 67 -3.15 -44.75 -8.63
C ARG A 67 -3.67 -43.61 -9.50
N ALA A 68 -4.89 -43.17 -9.23
CA ALA A 68 -5.26 -41.82 -9.59
C ALA A 68 -4.11 -40.99 -9.04
N ARG A 69 -3.16 -40.61 -9.92
CA ARG A 69 -2.36 -39.42 -9.68
C ARG A 69 -3.45 -38.40 -9.43
N ASP A 70 -3.50 -37.84 -8.22
CA ASP A 70 -4.27 -36.64 -7.96
C ASP A 70 -3.96 -35.72 -9.13
N SER A 71 -4.92 -35.68 -10.06
CA SER A 71 -4.71 -35.04 -11.34
C SER A 71 -4.82 -33.57 -10.97
N GLN A 72 -3.73 -32.83 -11.12
CA GLN A 72 -3.78 -31.39 -10.87
C GLN A 72 -5.01 -30.82 -11.58
N PRO A 73 -5.77 -29.92 -10.93
CA PRO A 73 -6.97 -29.36 -11.54
C PRO A 73 -6.67 -28.82 -12.93
N SER A 74 -7.56 -29.05 -13.89
CA SER A 74 -7.42 -28.45 -15.21
C SER A 74 -7.51 -26.92 -15.11
N PRO A 75 -6.97 -26.15 -16.07
CA PRO A 75 -7.13 -24.70 -16.08
C PRO A 75 -8.59 -24.23 -16.00
N GLU A 76 -9.50 -24.98 -16.64
CA GLU A 76 -10.94 -24.73 -16.56
C GLU A 76 -11.49 -24.92 -15.13
N GLN A 77 -11.08 -25.99 -14.45
CA GLN A 77 -11.46 -26.24 -13.05
C GLN A 77 -10.88 -25.18 -12.10
N VAL A 78 -9.65 -24.71 -12.35
CA VAL A 78 -9.03 -23.61 -11.59
C VAL A 78 -9.83 -22.32 -11.76
N LEU A 79 -10.18 -21.97 -13.00
CA LEU A 79 -10.95 -20.76 -13.30
C LEU A 79 -12.36 -20.80 -12.71
N GLU A 80 -13.05 -21.94 -12.81
CA GLU A 80 -14.37 -22.14 -12.21
C GLU A 80 -14.32 -22.03 -10.68
N GLY A 81 -13.35 -22.71 -10.04
CA GLY A 81 -13.16 -22.65 -8.59
C GLY A 81 -12.85 -21.24 -8.10
N ALA A 82 -11.97 -20.53 -8.80
CA ALA A 82 -11.62 -19.15 -8.47
C ALA A 82 -12.80 -18.19 -8.64
N ARG A 83 -13.60 -18.34 -9.71
CA ARG A 83 -14.86 -17.58 -9.91
C ARG A 83 -15.87 -17.83 -8.81
N ALA A 84 -16.05 -19.09 -8.42
CA ALA A 84 -16.95 -19.46 -7.33
C ALA A 84 -16.51 -18.80 -6.02
N LEU A 85 -15.20 -18.85 -5.70
CA LEU A 85 -14.66 -18.22 -4.49
C LEU A 85 -14.78 -16.68 -4.52
N ALA A 86 -14.49 -16.04 -5.65
CA ALA A 86 -14.65 -14.59 -5.79
C ALA A 86 -16.12 -14.15 -5.56
N ALA A 87 -17.07 -14.95 -6.05
CA ALA A 87 -18.50 -14.68 -5.88
C ALA A 87 -18.97 -14.81 -4.42
N THR A 88 -18.44 -15.76 -3.64
CA THR A 88 -18.83 -15.90 -2.21
C THR A 88 -18.34 -14.73 -1.36
N MET A 89 -17.22 -14.11 -1.76
CA MET A 89 -16.60 -12.98 -1.07
C MET A 89 -17.16 -11.63 -1.48
N ALA A 90 -18.03 -11.58 -2.51
CA ALA A 90 -18.48 -10.35 -3.15
C ALA A 90 -17.32 -9.41 -3.53
N VAL A 91 -16.22 -9.98 -4.03
CA VAL A 91 -15.10 -9.18 -4.55
C VAL A 91 -15.61 -8.43 -5.79
N ASP A 92 -15.28 -7.14 -5.91
CA ASP A 92 -15.50 -6.36 -7.14
C ASP A 92 -14.48 -6.77 -8.22
N CYS A 93 -14.62 -8.01 -8.70
CA CYS A 93 -13.72 -8.65 -9.63
C CYS A 93 -14.48 -9.55 -10.62
N GLN A 94 -14.54 -9.11 -11.88
CA GLN A 94 -14.96 -9.94 -13.00
C GLN A 94 -13.79 -10.83 -13.43
N VAL A 95 -13.69 -12.02 -12.81
CA VAL A 95 -12.56 -12.96 -13.03
C VAL A 95 -12.49 -13.40 -14.49
N SER A 96 -11.47 -12.90 -15.18
CA SER A 96 -11.19 -13.16 -16.60
C SER A 96 -10.20 -14.30 -16.79
N ASP A 97 -9.26 -14.46 -15.87
CA ASP A 97 -8.25 -15.52 -15.85
C ASP A 97 -7.90 -15.88 -14.40
N ALA A 98 -7.34 -17.07 -14.18
CA ALA A 98 -6.91 -17.52 -12.87
C ALA A 98 -5.82 -18.60 -12.94
N THR A 99 -4.98 -18.65 -11.91
CA THR A 99 -4.03 -19.76 -11.69
C THR A 99 -4.14 -20.27 -10.26
N LEU A 100 -3.81 -21.55 -10.06
CA LEU A 100 -3.71 -22.16 -8.74
C LEU A 100 -2.25 -22.01 -8.27
N LEU A 101 -2.03 -21.17 -7.25
CA LEU A 101 -0.73 -20.97 -6.64
C LEU A 101 -0.32 -22.17 -5.76
N GLY A 102 -1.31 -22.90 -5.26
CA GLY A 102 -1.11 -24.10 -4.47
C GLY A 102 -2.20 -24.27 -3.43
N VAL A 103 -1.82 -24.85 -2.29
CA VAL A 103 -2.66 -24.94 -1.10
C VAL A 103 -1.88 -24.45 0.13
N ASP A 104 -2.59 -23.91 1.12
CA ASP A 104 -1.98 -23.57 2.42
C ASP A 104 -1.72 -24.82 3.29
N ALA A 105 -1.25 -24.61 4.52
CA ALA A 105 -0.95 -25.68 5.47
C ALA A 105 -2.19 -26.50 5.85
N GLU A 106 -3.37 -25.88 5.78
CA GLU A 106 -4.68 -26.46 6.04
C GLU A 106 -5.30 -27.13 4.79
N ARG A 107 -4.54 -27.18 3.68
CA ARG A 107 -4.96 -27.71 2.37
C ARG A 107 -6.09 -26.92 1.70
N LYS A 108 -6.24 -25.64 2.03
CA LYS A 108 -7.16 -24.72 1.35
C LYS A 108 -6.48 -24.18 0.09
N SER A 109 -7.24 -24.12 -1.02
CA SER A 109 -6.71 -23.66 -2.30
C SER A 109 -6.39 -22.17 -2.27
N ILE A 110 -5.26 -21.82 -2.87
CA ILE A 110 -4.80 -20.44 -3.06
C ILE A 110 -4.85 -20.15 -4.56
N TYR A 111 -5.75 -19.27 -4.97
CA TYR A 111 -5.90 -18.83 -6.35
C TYR A 111 -5.30 -17.44 -6.53
N GLU A 112 -4.71 -17.18 -7.68
CA GLU A 112 -4.51 -15.82 -8.17
C GLU A 112 -5.50 -15.58 -9.31
N VAL A 113 -6.17 -14.43 -9.30
CA VAL A 113 -7.18 -14.05 -10.29
C VAL A 113 -6.83 -12.74 -10.97
N VAL A 114 -7.18 -12.66 -12.26
CA VAL A 114 -7.13 -11.42 -13.05
C VAL A 114 -8.55 -10.88 -13.18
N CYS A 115 -8.77 -9.64 -12.76
CA CYS A 115 -10.06 -8.99 -12.83
C CYS A 115 -10.14 -8.11 -14.08
N ALA A 116 -11.21 -8.23 -14.87
CA ALA A 116 -11.39 -7.40 -16.07
C ALA A 116 -11.71 -5.92 -15.74
N ASN A 117 -12.23 -5.65 -14.55
CA ASN A 117 -12.75 -4.35 -14.13
C ASN A 117 -11.94 -3.71 -12.98
N ASN A 118 -10.95 -4.39 -12.42
CA ASN A 118 -10.21 -3.94 -11.24
C ASN A 118 -8.81 -4.59 -11.17
N ALA A 119 -8.02 -4.28 -10.14
CA ALA A 119 -6.78 -5.00 -9.88
C ALA A 119 -7.05 -6.47 -9.53
N GLY A 120 -6.13 -7.36 -9.92
CA GLY A 120 -6.19 -8.77 -9.54
C GLY A 120 -6.00 -9.01 -8.05
N HIS A 121 -6.27 -10.25 -7.65
CA HIS A 121 -6.24 -10.68 -6.26
C HIS A 121 -5.61 -12.06 -6.08
N VAL A 122 -5.05 -12.31 -4.91
CA VAL A 122 -4.86 -13.66 -4.36
C VAL A 122 -6.06 -13.97 -3.47
N LEU A 123 -6.72 -15.10 -3.71
CA LEU A 123 -7.88 -15.60 -2.97
C LEU A 123 -7.52 -16.90 -2.26
N ILE A 124 -7.82 -17.01 -0.98
CA ILE A 124 -7.62 -18.22 -0.19
C ILE A 124 -8.98 -18.79 0.20
N ALA A 125 -9.20 -20.06 -0.11
CA ALA A 125 -10.43 -20.80 0.19
C ALA A 125 -10.54 -21.21 1.68
N SER A 126 -10.10 -20.33 2.58
CA SER A 126 -10.22 -20.47 4.03
C SER A 126 -11.64 -20.19 4.52
N GLU A 127 -11.88 -20.38 5.81
CA GLU A 127 -13.15 -20.04 6.47
C GLU A 127 -12.85 -19.09 7.65
N PRO A 128 -13.16 -17.78 7.53
CA PRO A 128 -13.71 -17.10 6.35
C PRO A 128 -12.71 -17.03 5.19
N PRO A 129 -13.16 -16.94 3.93
CA PRO A 129 -12.27 -16.73 2.78
C PRO A 129 -11.44 -15.45 2.93
N GLN A 130 -10.19 -15.49 2.48
CA GLN A 130 -9.28 -14.34 2.52
C GLN A 130 -8.96 -13.85 1.12
N GLN A 131 -8.76 -12.53 0.99
CA GLN A 131 -8.38 -11.88 -0.25
C GLN A 131 -7.23 -10.91 -0.02
N PHE A 132 -6.32 -10.83 -0.98
CA PHE A 132 -5.20 -9.90 -0.98
C PHE A 132 -5.11 -9.24 -2.35
N ASN A 133 -5.09 -7.91 -2.40
CA ASN A 133 -4.99 -7.17 -3.64
C ASN A 133 -3.55 -7.23 -4.19
N CYS A 134 -3.39 -7.55 -5.48
CA CYS A 134 -2.07 -7.72 -6.07
C CYS A 134 -1.21 -6.45 -6.05
N LEU A 135 -1.81 -5.26 -6.20
CA LEU A 135 -1.07 -3.99 -6.14
C LEU A 135 -0.61 -3.69 -4.72
N GLU A 136 -1.41 -4.00 -3.72
CA GLU A 136 -1.03 -3.88 -2.31
C GLU A 136 0.10 -4.84 -1.94
N LEU A 137 0.02 -6.10 -2.38
CA LEU A 137 1.09 -7.08 -2.18
C LEU A 137 2.39 -6.58 -2.80
N ALA A 138 2.35 -6.15 -4.06
CA ALA A 138 3.53 -5.62 -4.76
C ALA A 138 4.10 -4.36 -4.08
N GLY A 139 3.24 -3.42 -3.68
CA GLY A 139 3.63 -2.21 -2.98
C GLY A 139 4.28 -2.48 -1.62
N SER A 140 3.66 -3.36 -0.82
CA SER A 140 4.20 -3.75 0.49
C SER A 140 5.53 -4.50 0.36
N ALA A 141 5.66 -5.38 -0.64
CA ALA A 141 6.90 -6.07 -0.95
C ALA A 141 8.02 -5.10 -1.36
N ALA A 142 7.72 -4.10 -2.19
CA ALA A 142 8.69 -3.07 -2.55
C ALA A 142 9.16 -2.27 -1.32
N ILE A 143 8.23 -1.85 -0.46
CA ILE A 143 8.55 -1.11 0.77
C ILE A 143 9.43 -1.93 1.72
N GLN A 144 9.15 -3.23 1.86
CA GLN A 144 9.97 -4.11 2.69
C GLN A 144 11.38 -4.27 2.12
N ARG A 145 11.50 -4.47 0.80
CA ARG A 145 12.79 -4.64 0.12
C ARG A 145 13.66 -3.38 0.09
N GLU A 146 13.07 -2.20 0.14
CA GLU A 146 13.82 -0.95 0.32
C GLU A 146 14.53 -0.88 1.68
N ARG A 147 13.96 -1.51 2.72
CA ARG A 147 14.56 -1.56 4.07
C ARG A 147 15.55 -2.70 4.20
N ASP A 148 15.21 -3.85 3.62
CA ASP A 148 16.04 -5.04 3.58
C ASP A 148 15.89 -5.72 2.21
N PRO A 149 16.88 -5.61 1.31
CA PRO A 149 16.82 -6.22 -0.01
C PRO A 149 16.60 -7.74 0.00
N ALA A 150 16.92 -8.43 1.10
CA ALA A 150 16.74 -9.88 1.27
C ALA A 150 15.42 -10.25 1.96
N ALA A 151 14.54 -9.28 2.23
CA ALA A 151 13.27 -9.52 2.91
C ALA A 151 12.43 -10.60 2.22
N ASP A 152 11.95 -11.57 3.01
CA ASP A 152 10.88 -12.47 2.60
C ASP A 152 9.55 -11.71 2.65
N VAL A 153 8.97 -11.50 1.48
CA VAL A 153 7.73 -10.72 1.30
C VAL A 153 6.49 -11.61 1.21
N GLY A 154 6.64 -12.92 1.46
CA GLY A 154 5.55 -13.90 1.40
C GLY A 154 4.95 -14.06 0.01
N GLN A 155 3.68 -14.46 -0.04
CA GLN A 155 2.96 -14.73 -1.29
C GLN A 155 2.81 -13.46 -2.13
N GLN A 156 3.20 -13.55 -3.40
CA GLN A 156 3.06 -12.49 -4.39
C GLN A 156 2.22 -12.96 -5.58
N CYS A 157 1.69 -12.00 -6.34
CA CYS A 157 1.03 -12.28 -7.61
C CYS A 157 2.07 -12.61 -8.69
N THR A 158 1.75 -13.58 -9.53
CA THR A 158 2.64 -14.20 -10.52
C THR A 158 2.11 -14.08 -11.94
N LEU A 159 0.81 -13.85 -12.14
CA LEU A 159 0.25 -13.63 -13.46
C LEU A 159 0.73 -12.29 -14.02
N PRO A 160 1.23 -12.24 -15.27
CA PRO A 160 1.73 -10.99 -15.86
C PRO A 160 0.71 -9.86 -15.87
N ALA A 161 -0.58 -10.17 -16.06
CA ALA A 161 -1.67 -9.20 -16.03
C ALA A 161 -1.90 -8.55 -14.65
N ASN A 162 -1.29 -9.08 -13.59
CA ASN A 162 -1.30 -8.52 -12.24
C ASN A 162 0.04 -7.86 -11.86
N GLN A 163 1.04 -7.89 -12.75
CA GLN A 163 2.37 -7.27 -12.55
C GLN A 163 2.51 -5.93 -13.27
N ASN A 164 1.39 -5.31 -13.66
CA ASN A 164 1.29 -4.09 -14.45
C ASN A 164 0.87 -2.87 -13.61
N GLY A 165 1.32 -2.80 -12.35
CA GLY A 165 0.82 -1.82 -11.38
C GLY A 165 0.94 -0.36 -11.85
N GLN A 166 2.02 0.01 -12.50
CA GLN A 166 2.19 1.38 -13.03
C GLN A 166 1.12 1.72 -14.08
N GLU A 167 0.80 0.80 -14.98
CA GLU A 167 -0.20 1.01 -16.04
C GLU A 167 -1.61 1.14 -15.45
N VAL A 168 -1.96 0.22 -14.54
CA VAL A 168 -3.28 0.20 -13.88
C VAL A 168 -3.49 1.45 -13.04
N ILE A 169 -2.52 1.78 -12.18
CA ILE A 169 -2.60 2.94 -11.30
C ILE A 169 -2.54 4.24 -12.12
N GLY A 170 -1.71 4.30 -13.17
CA GLY A 170 -1.69 5.43 -14.10
C GLY A 170 -3.01 5.61 -14.87
N GLY A 171 -3.73 4.52 -15.15
CA GLY A 171 -5.10 4.57 -15.66
C GLY A 171 -6.08 5.23 -14.69
N TRP A 172 -6.04 4.82 -13.42
CA TRP A 172 -6.86 5.41 -12.36
C TRP A 172 -6.52 6.86 -12.07
N ALA A 173 -5.24 7.23 -12.12
CA ALA A 173 -4.81 8.61 -11.96
C ALA A 173 -5.45 9.51 -13.04
N ARG A 174 -5.48 9.06 -14.30
CA ARG A 174 -6.15 9.77 -15.40
C ARG A 174 -7.66 9.86 -15.19
N GLU A 175 -8.30 8.78 -14.74
CA GLU A 175 -9.72 8.79 -14.37
C GLU A 175 -10.01 9.82 -13.27
N ALA A 176 -9.09 9.98 -12.31
CA ALA A 176 -9.18 10.96 -11.23
C ALA A 176 -8.88 12.41 -11.67
N GLY A 177 -8.46 12.64 -12.91
CA GLY A 177 -8.17 13.97 -13.45
C GLY A 177 -6.70 14.38 -13.43
N VAL A 178 -5.77 13.45 -13.14
CA VAL A 178 -4.33 13.73 -13.26
C VAL A 178 -3.97 13.91 -14.74
N ALA A 179 -3.47 15.10 -15.08
CA ALA A 179 -3.14 15.50 -16.46
C ALA A 179 -1.67 15.26 -16.85
N CYS A 180 -0.80 14.95 -15.89
CA CYS A 180 0.62 14.74 -16.12
C CYS A 180 0.89 13.41 -16.86
N THR A 181 2.10 13.28 -17.42
CA THR A 181 2.59 11.96 -17.86
C THR A 181 3.06 11.18 -16.64
N VAL A 182 2.34 10.10 -16.31
CA VAL A 182 2.72 9.20 -15.21
C VAL A 182 3.90 8.34 -15.62
N ASP A 183 5.00 8.44 -14.88
CA ASP A 183 6.25 7.72 -15.12
C ASP A 183 6.59 6.71 -14.01
N GLU A 184 5.99 6.84 -12.83
CA GLU A 184 6.07 5.89 -11.72
C GLU A 184 4.71 5.78 -11.01
N ALA A 185 4.31 4.58 -10.58
CA ALA A 185 3.14 4.45 -9.70
C ALA A 185 3.13 3.14 -8.91
N ARG A 186 2.66 3.19 -7.64
CA ARG A 186 2.50 2.00 -6.79
C ARG A 186 1.53 2.22 -5.63
N ALA A 187 1.07 1.15 -5.01
CA ALA A 187 0.47 1.21 -3.68
C ALA A 187 1.53 1.52 -2.61
N VAL A 188 1.25 2.46 -1.72
CA VAL A 188 2.20 2.93 -0.68
C VAL A 188 1.75 2.63 0.75
N GLY A 189 0.56 2.05 0.92
CA GLY A 189 0.02 1.65 2.21
C GLY A 189 -1.47 1.94 2.31
N ARG A 190 -1.98 2.05 3.53
CA ARG A 190 -3.38 2.38 3.78
C ARG A 190 -3.53 3.70 4.54
N SER A 191 -4.61 4.41 4.29
CA SER A 191 -4.98 5.59 5.07
C SER A 191 -5.51 5.19 6.44
N THR A 192 -5.74 6.16 7.32
CA THR A 192 -6.36 5.93 8.64
C THR A 192 -7.79 5.39 8.54
N LEU A 193 -8.46 5.60 7.39
CA LEU A 193 -9.76 5.03 7.07
C LEU A 193 -9.67 3.60 6.52
N GLY A 194 -8.46 3.08 6.35
CA GLY A 194 -8.21 1.74 5.82
C GLY A 194 -8.24 1.63 4.30
N ASN A 195 -8.42 2.74 3.56
CA ASN A 195 -8.38 2.72 2.10
C ASN A 195 -6.96 2.48 1.60
N LEU A 196 -6.82 1.77 0.49
CA LEU A 196 -5.53 1.61 -0.17
C LEU A 196 -5.11 2.96 -0.79
N VAL A 197 -3.90 3.41 -0.45
CA VAL A 197 -3.30 4.65 -0.94
C VAL A 197 -2.28 4.29 -2.01
N TYR A 198 -2.38 4.97 -3.14
CA TYR A 198 -1.44 4.90 -4.23
C TYR A 198 -0.63 6.19 -4.30
N GLU A 199 0.61 6.08 -4.75
CA GLU A 199 1.43 7.21 -5.12
C GLU A 199 1.73 7.14 -6.62
N VAL A 200 1.68 8.31 -7.25
CA VAL A 200 1.85 8.53 -8.69
C VAL A 200 2.92 9.59 -8.86
N GLY A 201 4.01 9.23 -9.52
CA GLY A 201 5.02 10.13 -10.05
C GLY A 201 4.55 10.74 -11.35
N CYS A 202 4.93 12.01 -11.55
CA CYS A 202 4.61 12.76 -12.74
C CYS A 202 5.89 13.31 -13.35
N ALA A 203 6.16 13.03 -14.62
CA ALA A 203 7.38 13.48 -15.27
C ALA A 203 7.49 15.01 -15.25
N GLY A 204 8.46 15.53 -14.49
CA GLY A 204 8.82 16.96 -14.48
C GLY A 204 7.90 17.89 -13.70
N VAL A 205 6.88 17.34 -13.01
CA VAL A 205 5.93 18.09 -12.16
C VAL A 205 5.59 17.30 -10.89
N ASP A 206 5.11 17.99 -9.85
CA ASP A 206 4.63 17.40 -8.60
C ASP A 206 3.69 16.20 -8.86
N GLY A 207 3.93 15.10 -8.15
CA GLY A 207 3.11 13.91 -8.20
C GLY A 207 1.89 13.98 -7.28
N TYR A 208 1.23 12.83 -7.10
CA TYR A 208 0.01 12.72 -6.32
C TYR A 208 0.02 11.50 -5.41
N ARG A 209 -0.60 11.63 -4.24
CA ARG A 209 -1.21 10.50 -3.54
C ARG A 209 -2.69 10.44 -3.87
N MET A 210 -3.21 9.23 -4.03
CA MET A 210 -4.62 9.02 -4.30
C MET A 210 -5.19 7.82 -3.55
N GLU A 211 -6.45 7.94 -3.13
CA GLU A 211 -7.23 6.88 -2.51
C GLU A 211 -8.69 7.00 -2.95
N LYS A 212 -9.46 5.91 -2.90
CA LYS A 212 -10.92 5.98 -3.05
C LYS A 212 -11.58 6.23 -1.69
N ILE A 213 -12.41 7.27 -1.60
CA ILE A 213 -13.27 7.58 -0.45
C ILE A 213 -14.70 7.64 -0.98
N ASP A 214 -15.60 6.84 -0.38
CA ASP A 214 -17.01 6.74 -0.81
C ASP A 214 -17.18 6.49 -2.33
N GLY A 215 -16.27 5.69 -2.89
CA GLY A 215 -16.24 5.34 -4.32
C GLY A 215 -15.69 6.43 -5.24
N GLN A 216 -15.27 7.58 -4.73
CA GLN A 216 -14.69 8.68 -5.49
C GLN A 216 -13.18 8.76 -5.27
N TRP A 217 -12.43 9.11 -6.32
CA TRP A 217 -11.01 9.37 -6.20
C TRP A 217 -10.76 10.68 -5.44
N ASN A 218 -9.99 10.60 -4.36
CA ASN A 218 -9.45 11.74 -3.65
C ASN A 218 -7.97 11.89 -4.04
N LEU A 219 -7.62 13.02 -4.69
CA LEU A 219 -6.25 13.37 -5.06
C LEU A 219 -5.65 14.33 -4.05
N GLN A 220 -4.39 14.09 -3.68
CA GLN A 220 -3.60 15.00 -2.87
C GLN A 220 -2.25 15.22 -3.53
N ASP A 221 -1.93 16.47 -3.89
CA ASP A 221 -0.61 16.80 -4.47
C ASP A 221 0.50 16.42 -3.49
N CYS A 222 1.61 15.91 -4.01
CA CYS A 222 2.71 15.44 -3.20
C CYS A 222 3.35 16.56 -2.36
N LEU A 223 3.36 17.79 -2.85
CA LEU A 223 3.75 18.95 -2.07
C LEU A 223 2.86 19.15 -0.81
N GLN A 224 1.56 18.88 -0.90
CA GLN A 224 0.68 18.93 0.26
C GLN A 224 0.96 17.78 1.23
N VAL A 225 1.16 16.57 0.71
CA VAL A 225 1.48 15.38 1.51
C VAL A 225 2.72 15.63 2.38
N VAL A 226 3.81 16.13 1.80
CA VAL A 226 5.05 16.39 2.53
C VAL A 226 4.91 17.54 3.53
N SER A 227 4.07 18.54 3.24
CA SER A 227 3.86 19.69 4.14
C SER A 227 3.23 19.30 5.49
N VAL A 228 2.52 18.17 5.54
CA VAL A 228 1.89 17.63 6.76
C VAL A 228 2.68 16.45 7.35
N GLY A 229 3.94 16.28 6.96
CA GLY A 229 4.83 15.23 7.48
C GLY A 229 4.68 13.86 6.80
N GLY A 230 3.94 13.79 5.69
CA GLY A 230 3.91 12.62 4.82
C GLY A 230 5.17 12.50 3.95
N SER A 231 5.20 11.50 3.08
CA SER A 231 6.28 11.27 2.12
C SER A 231 5.76 11.10 0.70
N CYS A 232 6.46 11.66 -0.27
CA CYS A 232 6.34 11.25 -1.66
C CYS A 232 7.72 10.88 -2.16
N ARG A 233 7.82 9.68 -2.70
CA ARG A 233 9.03 9.03 -3.19
C ARG A 233 9.23 9.21 -4.69
N PHE A 234 8.15 9.30 -5.45
CA PHE A 234 8.14 9.51 -6.90
C PHE A 234 8.00 10.99 -7.26
N THR A 235 8.40 11.86 -6.34
CA THR A 235 8.36 13.30 -6.56
C THR A 235 9.57 13.94 -5.92
N THR A 236 10.29 14.68 -6.74
CA THR A 236 11.47 15.43 -6.35
C THR A 236 11.10 16.85 -5.93
N VAL A 237 12.00 17.50 -5.18
CA VAL A 237 11.87 18.93 -4.86
C VAL A 237 11.90 19.79 -6.14
N ALA A 238 12.65 19.37 -7.16
CA ALA A 238 12.71 20.08 -8.43
C ALA A 238 11.37 20.06 -9.16
N GLU A 239 10.66 18.93 -9.14
CA GLU A 239 9.31 18.78 -9.70
C GLU A 239 8.28 19.62 -8.94
N GLN A 240 8.36 19.67 -7.60
CA GLN A 240 7.54 20.57 -6.79
C GLN A 240 7.76 22.04 -7.15
N ASN A 241 9.03 22.45 -7.27
CA ASN A 241 9.40 23.80 -7.67
C ASN A 241 8.90 24.12 -9.09
N SER A 242 9.05 23.18 -10.03
CA SER A 242 8.59 23.29 -11.42
C SER A 242 7.08 23.48 -11.51
N THR A 243 6.30 22.71 -10.74
CA THR A 243 4.84 22.87 -10.66
C THR A 243 4.45 24.27 -10.20
N LEU A 244 5.11 24.82 -9.17
CA LEU A 244 4.79 26.17 -8.71
C LEU A 244 5.30 27.25 -9.65
N GLN A 245 6.47 27.06 -10.26
CA GLN A 245 7.00 27.93 -11.30
C GLN A 245 5.97 28.14 -12.42
N ALA A 246 5.39 27.05 -12.91
CA ALA A 246 4.36 27.10 -13.95
C ALA A 246 3.12 27.90 -13.52
N LYS A 247 2.76 27.84 -12.24
CA LYS A 247 1.62 28.59 -11.69
C LYS A 247 1.89 30.10 -11.56
N LEU A 248 3.14 30.55 -11.54
CA LEU A 248 3.47 31.98 -11.46
C LEU A 248 3.48 32.68 -12.83
N VAL A 249 3.41 31.93 -13.93
CA VAL A 249 3.38 32.48 -15.29
C VAL A 249 2.18 33.44 -15.43
N GLY A 250 2.44 34.64 -15.98
CA GLY A 250 1.42 35.68 -16.17
C GLY A 250 1.10 36.49 -14.91
N THR A 251 1.83 36.30 -13.81
CA THR A 251 1.71 37.09 -12.59
C THR A 251 2.89 38.06 -12.40
N ASP A 252 2.81 38.93 -11.39
CA ASP A 252 3.92 39.80 -10.96
C ASP A 252 5.15 39.04 -10.44
N ALA A 253 5.06 37.72 -10.25
CA ALA A 253 6.15 36.85 -9.86
C ALA A 253 6.61 35.92 -11.01
N SER A 254 6.24 36.21 -12.25
CA SER A 254 6.58 35.37 -13.42
C SER A 254 8.08 35.19 -13.65
N ASP A 255 8.90 36.18 -13.27
CA ASP A 255 10.37 36.12 -13.35
C ASP A 255 11.03 35.37 -12.18
N CYS A 256 10.26 34.92 -11.20
CA CYS A 256 10.79 34.17 -10.06
C CYS A 256 11.27 32.80 -10.52
N ALA A 257 12.59 32.57 -10.59
CA ALA A 257 13.15 31.22 -10.72
C ALA A 257 13.03 30.48 -9.37
N VAL A 258 11.99 29.65 -9.21
CA VAL A 258 11.63 28.99 -7.95
C VAL A 258 12.72 28.00 -7.53
N GLN A 259 13.23 28.16 -6.30
CA GLN A 259 14.24 27.31 -5.68
C GLN A 259 13.69 26.46 -4.54
N GLN A 260 12.69 26.98 -3.83
CA GLN A 260 12.02 26.26 -2.76
C GLN A 260 10.56 26.69 -2.70
N VAL A 261 9.71 25.75 -2.33
CA VAL A 261 8.29 25.96 -2.10
C VAL A 261 7.91 25.42 -0.72
N ARG A 262 6.97 26.10 -0.06
CA ARG A 262 6.31 25.62 1.16
C ARG A 262 4.82 25.88 1.10
N VAL A 263 4.01 24.90 1.48
CA VAL A 263 2.58 25.10 1.70
C VAL A 263 2.36 25.84 3.02
N MET A 264 1.62 26.94 2.97
CA MET A 264 1.31 27.76 4.16
C MET A 264 -0.04 27.40 4.78
N GLY A 265 -0.92 26.76 4.01
CA GLY A 265 -2.26 26.37 4.43
C GLY A 265 -3.28 26.60 3.32
N GLN A 266 -4.55 26.32 3.63
CA GLN A 266 -5.66 26.48 2.69
C GLN A 266 -6.92 27.00 3.39
N ASN A 267 -7.74 27.72 2.64
CA ASN A 267 -9.09 28.11 3.04
C ASN A 267 -10.02 28.16 1.81
N ALA A 268 -11.25 28.66 1.98
CA ALA A 268 -12.23 28.76 0.89
C ALA A 268 -11.78 29.62 -0.33
N ASN A 269 -10.76 30.46 -0.16
CA ASN A 269 -10.21 31.31 -1.20
C ASN A 269 -9.01 30.67 -1.93
N GLY A 270 -8.63 29.46 -1.56
CA GLY A 270 -7.55 28.71 -2.18
C GLY A 270 -6.47 28.29 -1.19
N ARG A 271 -5.40 27.71 -1.76
CA ARG A 271 -4.20 27.29 -1.06
C ARG A 271 -3.12 28.35 -1.20
N PHE A 272 -2.37 28.56 -0.12
CA PHE A 272 -1.30 29.53 -0.05
C PHE A 272 0.04 28.81 -0.08
N TYR A 273 0.94 29.30 -0.92
CA TYR A 273 2.28 28.79 -1.09
C TYR A 273 3.27 29.93 -0.88
N GLU A 274 4.29 29.68 -0.10
CA GLU A 274 5.49 30.50 -0.10
C GLU A 274 6.45 29.95 -1.15
N VAL A 275 6.95 30.80 -2.03
CA VAL A 275 8.04 30.50 -2.97
C VAL A 275 9.26 31.35 -2.65
N LYS A 276 10.43 30.71 -2.66
CA LYS A 276 11.73 31.38 -2.63
C LYS A 276 12.31 31.38 -4.04
N CYS A 277 12.68 32.56 -4.54
CA CYS A 277 13.30 32.69 -5.84
C CYS A 277 14.83 32.54 -5.74
N ALA A 278 15.49 32.34 -6.88
CA ALA A 278 16.95 32.30 -6.97
C ALA A 278 17.61 33.64 -6.62
N ALA A 279 16.94 34.75 -6.92
CA ALA A 279 17.39 36.07 -6.53
C ALA A 279 17.34 36.24 -5.00
N GLU A 280 18.45 36.71 -4.43
CA GLU A 280 18.60 36.87 -2.99
C GLU A 280 17.55 37.82 -2.40
N GLY A 281 16.91 37.43 -1.30
CA GLY A 281 15.87 38.23 -0.64
C GLY A 281 14.55 38.31 -1.42
N VAL A 282 14.44 37.64 -2.56
CA VAL A 282 13.22 37.63 -3.37
C VAL A 282 12.42 36.35 -3.12
N GLY A 283 11.17 36.55 -2.72
CA GLY A 283 10.21 35.48 -2.51
C GLY A 283 8.79 36.04 -2.58
N TYR A 284 7.83 35.14 -2.71
CA TYR A 284 6.43 35.51 -2.84
C TYR A 284 5.52 34.55 -2.08
N ILE A 285 4.36 35.05 -1.66
CA ILE A 285 3.22 34.24 -1.27
C ILE A 285 2.23 34.22 -2.43
N ALA A 286 1.99 33.06 -3.01
CA ALA A 286 0.99 32.84 -4.06
C ALA A 286 -0.28 32.21 -3.47
N ARG A 287 -1.45 32.75 -3.82
CA ARG A 287 -2.75 32.12 -3.56
C ARG A 287 -3.26 31.47 -4.83
N VAL A 288 -3.37 30.14 -4.82
CA VAL A 288 -3.85 29.33 -5.93
C VAL A 288 -5.24 28.80 -5.62
N LYS A 289 -6.17 28.95 -6.55
CA LYS A 289 -7.52 28.39 -6.47
C LYS A 289 -7.92 27.88 -7.85
N ASP A 290 -8.55 26.70 -7.88
CA ASP A 290 -9.00 26.04 -9.11
C ASP A 290 -7.86 25.96 -10.15
N ASP A 291 -6.70 25.53 -9.66
CA ASP A 291 -5.43 25.39 -10.38
C ASP A 291 -4.76 26.70 -10.88
N ALA A 292 -5.43 27.84 -10.74
CA ALA A 292 -4.95 29.16 -11.18
C ALA A 292 -4.44 30.04 -10.03
N THR A 293 -3.32 30.72 -10.24
CA THR A 293 -2.83 31.74 -9.30
C THR A 293 -3.70 32.99 -9.38
N GLN A 294 -4.36 33.30 -8.28
CA GLN A 294 -5.29 34.42 -8.18
C GLN A 294 -4.60 35.70 -7.70
N GLN A 295 -3.64 35.56 -6.79
CA GLN A 295 -2.96 36.69 -6.15
C GLN A 295 -1.54 36.27 -5.78
N VAL A 296 -0.61 37.24 -5.87
CA VAL A 296 0.78 37.06 -5.47
C VAL A 296 1.19 38.26 -4.63
N TYR A 297 1.90 38.01 -3.52
CA TYR A 297 2.38 39.03 -2.60
C TYR A 297 3.89 38.90 -2.45
N ALA A 298 4.64 39.99 -2.65
CA ALA A 298 6.07 39.98 -2.37
C ALA A 298 6.32 39.75 -0.87
N CYS A 299 7.27 38.86 -0.56
CA CYS A 299 7.61 38.53 0.83
C CYS A 299 8.03 39.74 1.66
N ALA A 300 8.65 40.75 1.02
CA ALA A 300 9.05 42.00 1.66
C ALA A 300 7.87 42.76 2.34
N THR A 301 6.64 42.57 1.86
CA THR A 301 5.44 43.26 2.38
C THR A 301 4.37 42.32 2.93
N ALA A 302 4.59 41.00 2.89
CA ALA A 302 3.57 39.98 3.20
C ALA A 302 3.70 39.36 4.61
N GLN A 303 4.32 40.08 5.56
CA GLN A 303 4.66 39.58 6.90
C GLN A 303 3.44 39.14 7.72
N THR A 304 2.25 39.67 7.42
CA THR A 304 1.01 39.37 8.15
C THR A 304 0.19 38.22 7.55
N ILE A 305 0.59 37.67 6.39
CA ILE A 305 -0.15 36.61 5.70
C ILE A 305 0.35 35.25 6.17
N GLY A 306 -0.49 34.49 6.87
CA GLY A 306 -0.22 33.08 7.20
C GLY A 306 1.09 32.85 8.00
N GLY A 307 1.47 33.80 8.86
CA GLY A 307 2.73 33.76 9.62
C GLY A 307 3.94 34.38 8.89
N GLY A 308 3.73 34.94 7.70
CA GLY A 308 4.76 35.58 6.89
C GLY A 308 5.65 34.60 6.12
N CYS A 309 6.62 35.15 5.40
CA CYS A 309 7.61 34.37 4.67
C CYS A 309 8.71 33.85 5.60
N THR A 310 8.95 32.53 5.57
CA THR A 310 9.98 31.84 6.36
C THR A 310 11.14 31.32 5.51
N LEU A 311 10.90 31.00 4.24
CA LEU A 311 11.93 30.63 3.26
C LEU A 311 12.72 31.86 2.79
N THR A 312 12.03 33.01 2.72
CA THR A 312 12.63 34.31 2.39
C THR A 312 12.35 35.28 3.54
N PRO A 313 13.12 35.21 4.64
CA PRO A 313 12.93 36.12 5.75
C PRO A 313 13.20 37.55 5.28
N ALA A 314 12.38 38.49 5.75
CA ALA A 314 12.65 39.91 5.54
C ALA A 314 14.04 40.24 6.11
N PRO A 315 14.80 41.16 5.48
CA PRO A 315 16.06 41.62 6.05
C PRO A 315 15.81 42.07 7.49
N ALA A 316 16.66 41.62 8.42
CA ALA A 316 16.58 42.08 9.79
C ALA A 316 16.66 43.62 9.79
N VAL A 317 15.62 44.28 10.30
CA VAL A 317 15.66 45.73 10.49
C VAL A 317 16.77 46.01 11.49
N ALA A 318 17.84 46.67 11.05
CA ALA A 318 18.91 47.08 11.95
C ALA A 318 18.30 47.93 13.08
N PRO A 319 18.67 47.69 14.36
CA PRO A 319 18.13 48.48 15.46
C PRO A 319 18.41 49.96 15.17
N ALA A 320 17.35 50.78 15.28
CA ALA A 320 17.47 52.22 15.11
C ALA A 320 18.58 52.73 16.02
N ALA A 321 19.56 53.42 15.43
CA ALA A 321 20.62 54.06 16.20
C ALA A 321 19.99 54.95 17.26
N ALA A 322 20.32 54.70 18.53
CA ALA A 322 19.86 55.53 19.64
C ALA A 322 20.23 57.00 19.34
N PRO A 323 19.32 57.96 19.59
CA PRO A 323 19.63 59.36 19.37
C PRO A 323 20.85 59.74 20.23
N ALA A 324 21.83 60.40 19.59
CA ALA A 324 23.02 60.89 20.27
C ALA A 324 22.61 61.84 21.42
N PRO A 325 23.24 61.72 22.60
CA PRO A 325 22.98 62.65 23.67
C PRO A 325 23.39 64.06 23.24
N THR A 326 22.47 65.01 23.35
CA THR A 326 22.74 66.44 23.22
C THR A 326 23.55 66.90 24.42
N GLU A 327 24.76 67.40 24.19
CA GLU A 327 25.56 68.17 25.17
C GLU A 327 24.97 69.56 25.43
#